data_AF-A0A7S1ZR13-F1
#
_entry.id   AF-A0A7S1ZR13-F1
#
_cell.length_a   1.000
_cell.length_b   1.000
_cell.length_c   1.000
_cell.angle_alpha   90.00
_cell.angle_beta   90.00
_cell.angle_gamma   90.00
#
_symmetry.space_group_name_H-M   'P 1'
#
loop_
_entity.id
_entity.type
_entity.pdbx_description
1 polymer ?
#
loop_
_entity_poly.entity_id
_entity_poly.type
_entity_poly.pdbx_seq_one_letter_code
_entity_poly.pdbx_strand_id
1 'polypeptide(L)'
;DDECKYGYLVPANMFAVVALRYVAELAPVLWSEKGGTDLGRRALKLASEIDSGIKKHGIVNHEVHGPIYAYEVDGLGNYLLMDDANVPSLLSIPYLGYDFDPEVYANTRRFILSKHNPTYQKGKNRITGEIEGYGSPHMAKAVWKNIWPMAIAMQGLTSTDPEEKARLAEKLVKATGGTGWMHESFDVNDPKHFTRSWFCWADALFAELVMSITDECPPRHQKYKIMSWRDPNDVKGGGYSEEI
;
A
#
# COMPACT_ATOMS: atom_id res chain seq x y z
N ASP A 1 -0.32 12.92 8.46
CA ASP A 1 -0.75 14.15 9.17
C ASP A 1 -0.85 13.98 10.67
N ASP A 2 -0.95 12.75 11.16
CA ASP A 2 -0.84 12.49 12.59
C ASP A 2 0.62 12.43 13.07
N GLU A 3 0.81 12.65 14.37
CA GLU A 3 2.12 12.70 15.01
C GLU A 3 2.75 11.30 15.14
N CYS A 4 4.04 11.20 14.83
CA CYS A 4 4.79 9.99 15.11
C CYS A 4 4.93 9.77 16.63
N LYS A 5 4.82 8.52 17.07
CA LYS A 5 5.15 8.14 18.46
C LYS A 5 6.66 8.11 18.67
N TYR A 6 7.41 7.59 17.70
CA TYR A 6 8.87 7.63 17.68
C TYR A 6 9.39 8.36 16.44
N GLY A 7 10.49 9.11 16.59
CA GLY A 7 10.94 10.07 15.58
C GLY A 7 11.42 9.49 14.24
N TYR A 8 11.63 8.17 14.13
CA TYR A 8 12.02 7.52 12.88
C TYR A 8 10.90 6.62 12.35
N LEU A 9 10.05 7.18 11.48
CA LEU A 9 9.05 6.45 10.71
C LEU A 9 9.75 5.61 9.63
N VAL A 10 9.78 4.29 9.81
CA VAL A 10 10.54 3.35 8.98
C VAL A 10 10.10 3.36 7.51
N PRO A 11 8.80 3.24 7.15
CA PRO A 11 8.41 3.24 5.74
C PRO A 11 8.71 4.57 5.02
N ALA A 12 8.62 5.70 5.73
CA ALA A 12 9.01 7.00 5.16
C ALA A 12 10.53 7.11 4.94
N ASN A 13 11.34 6.56 5.85
CA ASN A 13 12.80 6.49 5.66
C ASN A 13 13.18 5.55 4.51
N MET A 14 12.48 4.42 4.35
CA MET A 14 12.65 3.54 3.18
C MET A 14 12.34 4.28 1.87
N PHE A 15 11.24 5.06 1.84
CA PHE A 15 10.91 5.85 0.66
C PHE A 15 11.93 6.96 0.40
N ALA A 16 12.49 7.58 1.45
CA ALA A 16 13.57 8.55 1.32
C ALA A 16 14.82 7.92 0.68
N VAL A 17 15.19 6.67 1.04
CA VAL A 17 16.29 5.95 0.38
C VAL A 17 16.05 5.81 -1.12
N VAL A 18 14.83 5.42 -1.53
CA VAL A 18 14.47 5.30 -2.95
C VAL A 18 14.57 6.65 -3.66
N ALA A 19 13.94 7.69 -3.10
CA ALA A 19 13.96 9.02 -3.70
C ALA A 19 15.39 9.60 -3.82
N LEU A 20 16.25 9.39 -2.82
CA LEU A 20 17.65 9.82 -2.87
C LEU A 20 18.46 9.07 -3.94
N ARG A 21 18.14 7.79 -4.20
CA ARG A 21 18.74 7.04 -5.32
C ARG A 21 18.31 7.61 -6.67
N TYR A 22 17.04 8.01 -6.84
CA TYR A 22 16.61 8.74 -8.04
C TYR A 22 17.32 10.08 -8.20
N VAL A 23 17.55 10.83 -7.11
CA VAL A 23 18.37 12.05 -7.15
C VAL A 23 19.80 11.72 -7.60
N ALA A 24 20.39 10.64 -7.09
CA ALA A 24 21.73 10.22 -7.47
C ALA A 24 21.86 9.84 -8.96
N GLU A 25 20.81 9.29 -9.56
CA GLU A 25 20.74 8.95 -10.98
C GLU A 25 20.49 10.19 -11.86
N LEU A 26 19.49 11.00 -11.52
CA LEU A 26 19.03 12.10 -12.37
C LEU A 26 19.94 13.34 -12.29
N ALA A 27 20.49 13.64 -11.11
CA ALA A 27 21.19 14.91 -10.91
C ALA A 27 22.46 15.07 -11.76
N PRO A 28 23.32 14.05 -11.95
CA PRO A 28 24.47 14.15 -12.83
C PRO A 28 24.11 14.43 -14.30
N VAL A 29 22.91 14.04 -14.73
CA VAL A 29 22.41 14.26 -16.11
C VAL A 29 21.78 15.63 -16.26
N LEU A 30 20.84 15.98 -15.37
CA LEU A 30 20.04 17.20 -15.49
C LEU A 30 20.78 18.47 -15.07
N TRP A 31 21.78 18.34 -14.19
CA TRP A 31 22.55 19.46 -13.63
C TRP A 31 24.06 19.24 -13.75
N SER A 32 24.51 18.55 -14.81
CA SER A 32 25.93 18.24 -15.06
C SER A 32 26.85 19.46 -14.89
N GLU A 33 26.48 20.61 -15.44
CA GLU A 33 27.25 21.87 -15.35
C GLU A 33 27.00 22.68 -14.07
N LYS A 34 26.02 22.28 -13.24
CA LYS A 34 25.58 23.00 -12.02
C LYS A 34 25.84 22.22 -10.74
N GLY A 35 26.85 21.35 -10.74
CA GLY A 35 27.23 20.56 -9.56
C GLY A 35 26.35 19.32 -9.32
N GLY A 36 25.61 18.86 -10.33
CA GLY A 36 24.75 17.67 -10.24
C GLY A 36 25.47 16.40 -9.82
N THR A 37 26.72 16.21 -10.28
CA THR A 37 27.56 15.08 -9.84
C THR A 37 27.87 15.11 -8.34
N ASP A 38 28.09 16.29 -7.76
CA ASP A 38 28.31 16.42 -6.31
C ASP A 38 27.02 16.15 -5.53
N LEU A 39 25.90 16.73 -5.99
CA LEU A 39 24.59 16.49 -5.40
C LEU A 39 24.23 14.99 -5.39
N GLY A 40 24.44 14.30 -6.51
CA GLY A 40 24.17 12.87 -6.62
C GLY A 40 25.03 12.04 -5.67
N ARG A 41 26.31 12.38 -5.52
CA ARG A 41 27.20 11.72 -4.55
C ARG A 41 26.72 11.91 -3.10
N ARG A 42 26.32 13.13 -2.74
CA ARG A 42 25.79 13.44 -1.39
C ARG A 42 24.47 12.71 -1.13
N ALA A 43 23.59 12.64 -2.13
CA ALA A 43 22.33 11.91 -2.05
C ALA A 43 22.56 10.41 -1.81
N LEU A 44 23.47 9.79 -2.58
CA LEU A 44 23.81 8.37 -2.41
C LEU A 44 24.44 8.07 -1.04
N LYS A 45 25.30 8.97 -0.54
CA LYS A 45 25.88 8.87 0.81
C LYS A 45 24.79 8.88 1.88
N LEU A 46 23.87 9.85 1.82
CA LEU A 46 22.76 9.94 2.77
C LEU A 46 21.82 8.73 2.66
N ALA A 47 21.51 8.26 1.45
CA ALA A 47 20.70 7.06 1.24
C ALA A 47 21.33 5.83 1.91
N SER A 48 22.65 5.68 1.81
CA SER A 48 23.40 4.58 2.43
C SER A 48 23.41 4.66 3.97
N GLU A 49 23.50 5.88 4.51
CA GLU A 49 23.42 6.12 5.96
C GLU A 49 22.04 5.79 6.51
N ILE A 50 20.96 6.22 5.84
CA ILE A 50 19.58 5.91 6.23
C ILE A 50 19.32 4.40 6.12
N ASP A 51 19.72 3.77 5.01
CA ASP A 51 19.56 2.33 4.80
C ASP A 51 20.25 1.49 5.89
N SER A 52 21.47 1.89 6.27
CA SER A 52 22.20 1.27 7.37
C SER A 52 21.46 1.44 8.71
N GLY A 53 20.86 2.61 8.93
CA GLY A 53 20.02 2.88 10.11
C GLY A 53 18.78 1.99 10.16
N ILE A 54 18.07 1.83 9.03
CA ILE A 54 16.90 0.95 8.90
C ILE A 54 17.29 -0.50 9.20
N LYS A 55 18.37 -1.01 8.61
CA LYS A 55 18.84 -2.39 8.83
C LYS A 55 19.21 -2.66 10.29
N LYS A 56 19.77 -1.66 10.97
CA LYS A 56 20.22 -1.78 12.36
C LYS A 56 19.09 -1.63 13.38
N HIS A 57 18.15 -0.71 13.14
CA HIS A 57 17.17 -0.30 14.14
C HIS A 57 15.73 -0.64 13.75
N GLY A 58 15.43 -0.73 12.45
CA GLY A 58 14.08 -0.92 11.93
C GLY A 58 13.61 -2.37 11.87
N ILE A 59 14.48 -3.36 12.10
CA ILE A 59 14.13 -4.78 12.14
C ILE A 59 14.10 -5.27 13.59
N VAL A 60 12.99 -5.87 14.00
CA VAL A 60 12.81 -6.40 15.36
C VAL A 60 12.18 -7.80 15.33
N ASN A 61 12.42 -8.59 16.38
CA ASN A 61 11.84 -9.93 16.50
C ASN A 61 10.46 -9.87 17.17
N HIS A 62 9.41 -10.21 16.41
CA HIS A 62 8.06 -10.42 16.92
C HIS A 62 7.89 -11.87 17.37
N GLU A 63 7.27 -12.09 18.54
CA GLU A 63 7.14 -13.42 19.17
C GLU A 63 6.49 -14.47 18.25
N VAL A 64 5.45 -14.08 17.49
CA VAL A 64 4.72 -14.96 16.57
C VAL A 64 5.28 -14.98 15.14
N HIS A 65 5.73 -13.84 14.60
CA HIS A 65 6.04 -13.68 13.17
C HIS A 65 7.53 -13.74 12.85
N GLY A 66 8.41 -13.78 13.86
CA GLY A 66 9.85 -13.71 13.67
C GLY A 66 10.34 -12.29 13.36
N PRO A 67 11.44 -12.12 12.61
CA PRO A 67 11.95 -10.80 12.27
C PRO A 67 10.97 -10.06 11.36
N ILE A 68 10.57 -8.85 11.76
CA ILE A 68 9.68 -7.95 11.02
C ILE A 68 10.23 -6.52 11.02
N TYR A 69 9.76 -5.69 10.11
CA TYR A 69 9.99 -4.25 10.19
C TYR A 69 9.08 -3.62 11.25
N ALA A 70 9.65 -2.80 12.13
CA ALA A 70 8.89 -1.92 12.99
C ALA A 70 8.33 -0.74 12.18
N TYR A 71 7.18 -0.20 12.59
CA TYR A 71 6.58 0.96 11.93
C TYR A 71 7.35 2.23 12.26
N GLU A 72 7.66 2.43 13.54
CA GLU A 72 8.47 3.54 14.03
C GLU A 72 9.49 3.06 15.06
N VAL A 73 10.64 3.72 15.12
CA VAL A 73 11.70 3.46 16.10
C VAL A 73 12.32 4.78 16.59
N ASP A 74 13.01 4.75 17.73
CA ASP A 74 13.70 5.92 18.30
C ASP A 74 15.22 5.85 18.26
N GLY A 75 15.79 4.72 17.83
CA GLY A 75 17.23 4.47 17.84
C GLY A 75 17.82 4.15 19.23
N LEU A 76 17.00 4.18 20.29
CA LEU A 76 17.36 3.87 21.68
C LEU A 76 16.86 2.48 22.13
N GLY A 77 16.15 1.78 21.25
CA GLY A 77 15.65 0.42 21.48
C GLY A 77 14.13 0.33 21.59
N ASN A 78 13.42 1.46 21.56
CA ASN A 78 11.96 1.45 21.50
C ASN A 78 11.47 1.36 20.06
N TYR A 79 10.36 0.65 19.88
CA TYR A 79 9.73 0.43 18.59
C TYR A 79 8.21 0.39 18.71
N LEU A 80 7.53 0.69 17.60
CA LEU A 80 6.07 0.60 17.44
C LEU A 80 5.74 -0.46 16.38
N LEU A 81 4.92 -1.44 16.74
CA LEU A 81 4.49 -2.52 15.83
C LEU A 81 3.04 -2.31 15.40
N MET A 82 2.86 -1.91 14.15
CA MET A 82 1.57 -1.73 13.47
C MET A 82 1.83 -1.49 11.98
N ASP A 83 0.78 -1.20 11.21
CA ASP A 83 0.91 -0.44 9.97
C ASP A 83 -0.26 0.53 9.82
N ASP A 84 -0.07 1.56 9.02
CA ASP A 84 -1.07 2.58 8.70
C ASP A 84 -1.44 2.49 7.21
N ALA A 85 -2.71 2.74 6.89
CA ALA A 85 -3.23 2.63 5.54
C ALA A 85 -2.67 3.67 4.55
N ASN A 86 -2.11 4.79 5.04
CA ASN A 86 -1.47 5.80 4.20
C ASN A 86 -0.13 5.30 3.66
N VAL A 87 0.16 5.63 2.40
CA VAL A 87 1.43 5.30 1.74
C VAL A 87 2.36 6.53 1.85
N PRO A 88 3.62 6.39 2.32
CA PRO A 88 4.38 5.15 2.54
C PRO A 88 4.00 4.39 3.82
N SER A 89 3.62 3.12 3.64
CA SER A 89 3.35 2.13 4.69
C SER A 89 4.34 0.97 4.62
N LEU A 90 4.42 0.13 5.66
CA LEU A 90 5.24 -1.08 5.62
C LEU A 90 4.73 -2.06 4.57
N LEU A 91 3.41 -2.14 4.34
CA LEU A 91 2.87 -2.97 3.27
C LEU A 91 3.32 -2.49 1.88
N SER A 92 3.46 -1.18 1.70
CA SER A 92 3.82 -0.56 0.41
C SER A 92 5.30 -0.66 0.03
N ILE A 93 6.14 -1.30 0.87
CA ILE A 93 7.60 -1.39 0.65
C ILE A 93 7.97 -1.86 -0.77
N PRO A 94 7.39 -2.96 -1.32
CA PRO A 94 7.72 -3.39 -2.68
C PRO A 94 7.19 -2.43 -3.75
N TYR A 95 6.00 -1.87 -3.53
CA TYR A 95 5.39 -0.91 -4.44
C TYR A 95 6.27 0.35 -4.61
N LEU A 96 6.90 0.81 -3.52
CA LEU A 96 7.78 1.97 -3.54
C LEU A 96 9.18 1.67 -4.12
N GLY A 97 9.50 0.41 -4.42
CA GLY A 97 10.79 0.03 -5.00
C GLY A 97 11.97 0.08 -4.01
N TYR A 98 11.70 0.00 -2.70
CA TYR A 98 12.77 -0.14 -1.72
C TYR A 98 13.43 -1.52 -1.83
N ASP A 99 14.74 -1.60 -1.58
CA ASP A 99 15.49 -2.86 -1.58
C ASP A 99 15.43 -3.47 -0.16
N PHE A 100 14.48 -4.37 0.04
CA PHE A 100 14.15 -4.97 1.33
C PHE A 100 14.61 -6.43 1.44
N ASP A 101 14.70 -6.92 2.68
CA ASP A 101 14.89 -8.36 2.93
C ASP A 101 13.57 -9.10 2.68
N PRO A 102 13.50 -10.05 1.71
CA PRO A 102 12.26 -10.73 1.35
C PRO A 102 11.63 -11.53 2.49
N GLU A 103 12.43 -12.13 3.37
CA GLU A 103 11.93 -12.89 4.51
C GLU A 103 11.30 -11.95 5.54
N VAL A 104 12.01 -10.87 5.89
CA VAL A 104 11.52 -9.87 6.84
C VAL A 104 10.25 -9.21 6.32
N TYR A 105 10.19 -8.85 5.03
CA TYR A 105 8.97 -8.31 4.42
C TYR A 105 7.82 -9.32 4.42
N ALA A 106 8.05 -10.58 4.06
CA ALA A 106 7.01 -11.60 4.09
C ALA A 106 6.45 -11.80 5.51
N ASN A 107 7.30 -11.78 6.54
CA ASN A 107 6.89 -11.82 7.93
C ASN A 107 6.08 -10.58 8.32
N THR A 108 6.54 -9.39 7.90
CA THR A 108 5.89 -8.11 8.14
C THR A 108 4.49 -8.09 7.50
N ARG A 109 4.34 -8.53 6.25
CA ARG A 109 3.04 -8.65 5.56
C ARG A 109 2.07 -9.55 6.33
N ARG A 110 2.54 -10.71 6.84
CA ARG A 110 1.71 -11.61 7.66
C ARG A 110 1.30 -10.98 8.99
N PHE A 111 2.17 -10.17 9.60
CA PHE A 111 1.85 -9.39 10.79
C PHE A 111 0.75 -8.36 10.51
N ILE A 112 0.94 -7.52 9.48
CA ILE A 112 0.04 -6.43 9.07
C ILE A 112 -1.38 -6.95 8.78
N LEU A 113 -1.47 -8.04 8.03
CA LEU A 113 -2.73 -8.68 7.62
C LEU A 113 -3.24 -9.68 8.66
N SER A 114 -3.04 -9.39 9.95
CA SER A 114 -3.50 -10.24 11.04
C SER A 114 -3.99 -9.42 12.23
N LYS A 115 -4.69 -10.10 13.15
CA LYS A 115 -5.12 -9.53 14.45
C LYS A 115 -4.00 -9.01 15.35
N HIS A 116 -2.73 -9.28 15.03
CA HIS A 116 -1.59 -8.75 15.77
C HIS A 116 -1.30 -7.29 15.42
N ASN A 117 -1.71 -6.84 14.23
CA ASN A 117 -1.71 -5.43 13.89
C ASN A 117 -2.90 -4.74 14.58
N PRO A 118 -2.68 -3.73 15.45
CA PRO A 118 -3.76 -3.08 16.19
C PRO A 118 -4.77 -2.34 15.31
N THR A 119 -4.40 -1.97 14.08
CA THR A 119 -5.29 -1.28 13.13
C THR A 119 -6.08 -2.25 12.23
N TYR A 120 -5.86 -3.56 12.36
CA TYR A 120 -6.53 -4.59 11.58
C TYR A 120 -7.98 -4.81 12.01
N GLN A 121 -8.89 -4.85 11.03
CA GLN A 121 -10.29 -5.21 11.23
C GLN A 121 -10.71 -6.31 10.27
N LYS A 122 -11.63 -7.15 10.74
CA LYS A 122 -12.33 -8.15 9.95
C LYS A 122 -13.81 -8.06 10.24
N GLY A 123 -14.63 -8.07 9.20
CA GLY A 123 -16.08 -8.04 9.30
C GLY A 123 -16.74 -8.96 8.28
N LYS A 124 -18.05 -9.09 8.41
CA LYS A 124 -18.88 -9.87 7.49
C LYS A 124 -20.20 -9.16 7.31
N ASN A 125 -20.55 -8.89 6.05
CA ASN A 125 -21.81 -8.25 5.71
C ASN A 125 -22.39 -8.83 4.41
N ARG A 126 -23.63 -8.46 4.09
CA ARG A 126 -24.34 -9.00 2.91
C ARG A 126 -23.84 -8.45 1.57
N ILE A 127 -23.08 -7.36 1.58
CA ILE A 127 -22.63 -6.64 0.38
C ILE A 127 -21.27 -7.19 -0.09
N THR A 128 -20.27 -7.18 0.80
CA THR A 128 -18.90 -7.59 0.48
C THR A 128 -18.59 -9.05 0.86
N GLY A 129 -19.49 -9.71 1.60
CA GLY A 129 -19.20 -10.99 2.21
C GLY A 129 -18.22 -10.81 3.38
N GLU A 130 -17.21 -11.66 3.47
CA GLU A 130 -16.11 -11.48 4.42
C GLU A 130 -15.09 -10.48 3.86
N ILE A 131 -14.82 -9.43 4.64
CA ILE A 131 -13.88 -8.39 4.27
C ILE A 131 -12.98 -8.07 5.47
N GLU A 132 -11.72 -7.82 5.17
CA GLU A 132 -10.72 -7.49 6.15
C GLU A 132 -9.69 -6.55 5.53
N GLY A 133 -8.98 -5.85 6.39
CA GLY A 133 -8.01 -4.83 6.04
C GLY A 133 -7.59 -4.11 7.30
N TYR A 134 -6.94 -2.97 7.14
CA TYR A 134 -6.53 -2.15 8.27
C TYR A 134 -6.79 -0.69 7.96
N GLY A 135 -6.86 0.10 9.03
CA GLY A 135 -7.03 1.55 8.96
C GLY A 135 -5.83 2.28 9.52
N SER A 136 -6.13 3.36 10.25
CA SER A 136 -5.14 4.23 10.88
C SER A 136 -5.22 4.13 12.41
N PRO A 137 -4.12 4.30 13.17
CA PRO A 137 -4.17 4.26 14.63
C PRO A 137 -4.90 5.48 15.23
N HIS A 138 -5.12 6.52 14.42
CA HIS A 138 -5.81 7.76 14.82
C HIS A 138 -7.30 7.78 14.46
N MET A 139 -7.86 6.62 14.10
CA MET A 139 -9.30 6.50 13.91
C MET A 139 -10.04 6.84 15.21
N ALA A 140 -10.90 7.85 15.16
CA ALA A 140 -11.80 8.18 16.26
C ALA A 140 -12.62 6.94 16.65
N LYS A 141 -13.04 6.83 17.93
CA LYS A 141 -13.83 5.67 18.41
C LYS A 141 -15.03 5.34 17.51
N ALA A 142 -15.62 6.36 16.88
CA ALA A 142 -16.74 6.23 15.96
C ALA A 142 -16.42 5.47 14.66
N VAL A 143 -15.15 5.44 14.23
CA VAL A 143 -14.68 4.80 13.00
C VAL A 143 -13.63 3.72 13.26
N TRP A 144 -13.51 3.23 14.50
CA TRP A 144 -12.51 2.22 14.85
C TRP A 144 -12.68 0.90 14.08
N LYS A 145 -13.92 0.60 13.65
CA LYS A 145 -14.25 -0.56 12.82
C LYS A 145 -13.95 -0.37 11.35
N ASN A 146 -13.49 0.82 10.94
CA ASN A 146 -13.27 1.10 9.55
C ASN A 146 -11.96 0.49 9.07
N ILE A 147 -11.96 0.11 7.79
CA ILE A 147 -10.75 -0.17 7.03
C ILE A 147 -10.69 0.77 5.84
N TRP A 148 -9.49 0.96 5.31
CA TRP A 148 -9.25 1.94 4.26
C TRP A 148 -9.16 1.24 2.90
N PRO A 149 -9.88 1.70 1.88
CA PRO A 149 -9.73 1.19 0.51
C PRO A 149 -8.28 1.18 0.02
N MET A 150 -7.48 2.18 0.40
CA MET A 150 -6.06 2.24 0.07
C MET A 150 -5.26 1.05 0.59
N ALA A 151 -5.53 0.59 1.82
CA ALA A 151 -4.85 -0.58 2.38
C ALA A 151 -5.15 -1.86 1.60
N ILE A 152 -6.42 -2.03 1.18
CA ILE A 152 -6.85 -3.17 0.36
C ILE A 152 -6.23 -3.09 -1.04
N ALA A 153 -6.21 -1.89 -1.64
CA ALA A 153 -5.57 -1.66 -2.93
C ALA A 153 -4.07 -1.99 -2.86
N MET A 154 -3.39 -1.50 -1.83
CA MET A 154 -1.96 -1.73 -1.61
C MET A 154 -1.65 -3.20 -1.34
N GLN A 155 -2.52 -3.93 -0.63
CA GLN A 155 -2.41 -5.39 -0.48
C GLN A 155 -2.39 -6.09 -1.85
N GLY A 156 -3.24 -5.67 -2.77
CA GLY A 156 -3.28 -6.22 -4.13
C GLY A 156 -2.06 -5.80 -4.97
N LEU A 157 -1.70 -4.52 -4.95
CA LEU A 157 -0.53 -3.99 -5.69
C LEU A 157 0.79 -4.66 -5.28
N THR A 158 0.87 -5.15 -4.04
CA THR A 158 2.04 -5.84 -3.49
C THR A 158 1.88 -7.36 -3.44
N SER A 159 0.86 -7.89 -4.14
CA SER A 159 0.67 -9.33 -4.34
C SER A 159 1.19 -9.78 -5.69
N THR A 160 1.77 -10.97 -5.74
CA THR A 160 2.13 -11.68 -6.97
C THR A 160 1.01 -12.61 -7.45
N ASP A 161 -0.11 -12.71 -6.73
CA ASP A 161 -1.24 -13.57 -7.08
C ASP A 161 -2.33 -12.77 -7.83
N PRO A 162 -2.54 -13.01 -9.14
CA PRO A 162 -3.58 -12.31 -9.89
C PRO A 162 -5.00 -12.62 -9.38
N GLU A 163 -5.25 -13.79 -8.79
CA GLU A 163 -6.56 -14.09 -8.18
C GLU A 163 -6.80 -13.21 -6.96
N GLU A 164 -5.78 -13.02 -6.12
CA GLU A 164 -5.86 -12.13 -4.97
C GLU A 164 -6.16 -10.70 -5.43
N LYS A 165 -5.44 -10.19 -6.44
CA LYS A 165 -5.67 -8.84 -6.98
C LYS A 165 -7.12 -8.65 -7.45
N ALA A 166 -7.62 -9.56 -8.29
CA ALA A 166 -8.99 -9.50 -8.80
C ALA A 166 -10.04 -9.57 -7.69
N ARG A 167 -9.84 -10.46 -6.71
CA ARG A 167 -10.72 -10.58 -5.54
C ARG A 167 -10.74 -9.31 -4.70
N LEU A 168 -9.59 -8.67 -4.49
CA LEU A 168 -9.50 -7.42 -3.73
C LEU A 168 -10.17 -6.25 -4.48
N ALA A 169 -9.96 -6.16 -5.80
CA ALA A 169 -10.65 -5.19 -6.64
C ALA A 169 -12.18 -5.37 -6.59
N GLU A 170 -12.68 -6.61 -6.67
CA GLU A 170 -14.11 -6.91 -6.55
C GLU A 170 -14.67 -6.50 -5.18
N LYS A 171 -13.91 -6.74 -4.09
CA LYS A 171 -14.30 -6.28 -2.75
C LYS A 171 -14.39 -4.76 -2.68
N LEU A 172 -13.45 -4.04 -3.28
CA LEU A 172 -13.45 -2.58 -3.32
C LEU A 172 -14.67 -2.02 -4.07
N VAL A 173 -15.00 -2.57 -5.24
CA VAL A 173 -16.19 -2.19 -6.01
C VAL A 173 -17.47 -2.37 -5.18
N LYS A 174 -17.58 -3.48 -4.44
CA LYS A 174 -18.72 -3.76 -3.55
C LYS A 174 -18.74 -2.83 -2.32
N ALA A 175 -17.59 -2.37 -1.85
CA ALA A 175 -17.45 -1.55 -0.65
C ALA A 175 -17.67 -0.03 -0.88
N THR A 176 -18.01 0.39 -2.09
CA THR A 176 -18.23 1.81 -2.45
C THR A 176 -19.45 2.45 -1.77
N GLY A 177 -20.19 1.75 -0.89
CA GLY A 177 -21.40 2.31 -0.26
C GLY A 177 -22.51 2.73 -1.24
N GLY A 178 -22.41 2.29 -2.51
CA GLY A 178 -23.31 2.69 -3.59
C GLY A 178 -22.95 4.01 -4.30
N THR A 179 -21.82 4.64 -3.96
CA THR A 179 -21.38 5.91 -4.55
C THR A 179 -20.63 5.74 -5.87
N GLY A 180 -20.03 4.57 -6.08
CA GLY A 180 -19.13 4.31 -7.20
C GLY A 180 -17.70 4.84 -7.02
N TRP A 181 -17.40 5.47 -5.88
CA TRP A 181 -16.09 6.05 -5.56
C TRP A 181 -15.40 5.29 -4.42
N MET A 182 -14.06 5.39 -4.37
CA MET A 182 -13.29 4.97 -3.21
C MET A 182 -13.36 6.05 -2.13
N HIS A 183 -13.63 5.61 -0.91
CA HIS A 183 -13.67 6.45 0.28
C HIS A 183 -12.32 6.44 0.99
N GLU A 184 -12.16 7.30 2.01
CA GLU A 184 -10.99 7.20 2.90
C GLU A 184 -11.06 5.93 3.75
N SER A 185 -12.22 5.67 4.34
CA SER A 185 -12.45 4.49 5.15
C SER A 185 -13.92 4.07 5.11
N PHE A 186 -14.22 2.80 5.39
CA PHE A 186 -15.58 2.28 5.53
C PHE A 186 -15.68 1.22 6.62
N ASP A 187 -16.82 1.11 7.31
CA ASP A 187 -17.08 0.09 8.32
C ASP A 187 -17.13 -1.31 7.69
N VAL A 188 -16.33 -2.25 8.20
CA VAL A 188 -16.27 -3.64 7.71
C VAL A 188 -17.61 -4.38 7.76
N ASN A 189 -18.56 -3.94 8.58
CA ASN A 189 -19.88 -4.54 8.72
C ASN A 189 -20.97 -3.78 7.95
N ASP A 190 -20.72 -2.53 7.55
CA ASP A 190 -21.63 -1.76 6.69
C ASP A 190 -20.87 -0.69 5.89
N PRO A 191 -20.52 -0.96 4.62
CA PRO A 191 -19.78 -0.03 3.77
C PRO A 191 -20.51 1.28 3.45
N LYS A 192 -21.79 1.43 3.81
CA LYS A 192 -22.50 2.72 3.71
C LYS A 192 -22.07 3.71 4.80
N HIS A 193 -21.46 3.22 5.88
CA HIS A 193 -20.83 4.04 6.90
C HIS A 193 -19.35 4.25 6.52
N PHE A 194 -19.08 5.32 5.79
CA PHE A 194 -17.76 5.67 5.28
C PHE A 194 -17.35 7.10 5.64
N THR A 195 -16.05 7.39 5.55
CA THR A 195 -15.49 8.75 5.66
C THR A 195 -15.00 9.25 4.32
N ARG A 196 -15.14 10.57 4.09
CA ARG A 196 -14.80 11.28 2.83
C ARG A 196 -15.42 10.64 1.59
N SER A 197 -16.54 11.22 1.15
CA SER A 197 -17.27 10.80 -0.04
C SER A 197 -16.50 10.98 -1.36
N TRP A 198 -15.42 11.78 -1.35
CA TRP A 198 -14.53 11.96 -2.50
C TRP A 198 -13.09 12.00 -2.01
N PHE A 199 -12.27 11.06 -2.49
CA PHE A 199 -10.86 10.97 -2.14
C PHE A 199 -10.03 10.43 -3.30
N CYS A 200 -9.55 11.36 -4.13
CA CYS A 200 -8.86 11.05 -5.38
C CYS A 200 -7.65 10.12 -5.24
N TRP A 201 -6.96 10.12 -4.10
CA TRP A 201 -5.83 9.23 -3.88
C TRP A 201 -6.26 7.76 -3.78
N ALA A 202 -7.35 7.49 -3.05
CA ALA A 202 -7.92 6.16 -2.96
C ALA A 202 -8.45 5.68 -4.33
N ASP A 203 -9.07 6.58 -5.10
CA ASP A 203 -9.52 6.29 -6.47
C ASP A 203 -8.33 5.94 -7.38
N ALA A 204 -7.23 6.69 -7.30
CA ALA A 204 -6.03 6.46 -8.10
C ALA A 204 -5.37 5.11 -7.79
N LEU A 205 -5.23 4.76 -6.50
CA LEU A 205 -4.68 3.45 -6.10
C LEU A 205 -5.57 2.28 -6.51
N PHE A 206 -6.90 2.47 -6.50
CA PHE A 206 -7.81 1.46 -7.04
C PHE A 206 -7.63 1.29 -8.55
N ALA A 207 -7.52 2.39 -9.30
CA ALA A 207 -7.27 2.34 -10.74
C ALA A 207 -5.95 1.63 -11.05
N GLU A 208 -4.89 1.92 -10.29
CA GLU A 208 -3.60 1.26 -10.43
C GLU A 208 -3.67 -0.24 -10.10
N LEU A 209 -4.42 -0.64 -9.06
CA LEU A 209 -4.67 -2.06 -8.78
C LEU A 209 -5.33 -2.74 -9.99
N VAL A 210 -6.37 -2.13 -10.56
CA VAL A 210 -7.09 -2.67 -11.72
C VAL A 210 -6.14 -2.82 -12.92
N MET A 211 -5.33 -1.80 -13.20
CA MET A 211 -4.31 -1.86 -14.27
C MET A 211 -3.28 -2.98 -14.02
N SER A 212 -2.84 -3.15 -12.77
CA SER A 212 -1.86 -4.18 -12.41
C SER A 212 -2.36 -5.62 -12.55
N ILE A 213 -3.68 -5.83 -12.72
CA ILE A 213 -4.27 -7.14 -13.05
C ILE A 213 -4.04 -7.46 -14.53
N THR A 214 -4.02 -6.44 -15.39
CA THR A 214 -3.88 -6.59 -16.84
C THR A 214 -2.44 -6.58 -17.33
N ASP A 215 -1.51 -6.05 -16.54
CA ASP A 215 -0.09 -5.94 -16.90
C ASP A 215 0.62 -7.30 -17.00
N GLU A 216 0.08 -8.34 -16.36
CA GLU A 216 0.45 -9.74 -16.60
C GLU A 216 -0.83 -10.56 -16.81
N CYS A 217 -1.13 -10.91 -18.07
CA CYS A 217 -2.32 -11.68 -18.41
C CYS A 217 -2.31 -13.01 -17.62
N PRO A 218 -3.26 -13.25 -16.69
CA PRO A 218 -3.26 -14.48 -15.92
C PRO A 218 -3.33 -15.67 -16.89
N PRO A 219 -2.55 -16.75 -16.67
CA PRO A 219 -2.63 -17.93 -17.50
C PRO A 219 -4.10 -18.36 -17.58
N ARG A 220 -4.55 -18.67 -18.81
CA ARG A 220 -5.94 -18.80 -19.34
C ARG A 220 -6.95 -19.68 -18.57
N HIS A 221 -6.77 -19.94 -17.28
CA HIS A 221 -7.57 -20.88 -16.50
C HIS A 221 -8.17 -20.20 -15.28
N GLN A 222 -9.02 -19.19 -15.47
CA GLN A 222 -9.86 -18.68 -14.40
C GLN A 222 -11.20 -18.13 -14.90
N LYS A 223 -12.14 -18.16 -13.95
CA LYS A 223 -13.59 -17.90 -13.96
C LYS A 223 -14.06 -16.56 -14.54
N TYR A 224 -13.16 -15.74 -15.05
CA TYR A 224 -13.42 -14.37 -15.50
C TYR A 224 -13.06 -14.23 -16.97
N LYS A 225 -13.97 -13.63 -17.76
CA LYS A 225 -13.73 -13.34 -19.17
C LYS A 225 -13.16 -11.94 -19.29
N ILE A 226 -12.03 -11.81 -20.00
CA ILE A 226 -11.50 -10.51 -20.39
C ILE A 226 -12.50 -9.89 -21.37
N MET A 227 -12.97 -8.70 -21.04
CA MET A 227 -13.95 -7.95 -21.83
C MET A 227 -13.24 -6.74 -22.39
N SER A 228 -13.30 -6.56 -23.70
CA SER A 228 -12.71 -5.40 -24.37
C SER A 228 -13.79 -4.34 -24.64
N TRP A 229 -13.40 -3.08 -24.51
CA TRP A 229 -14.23 -1.95 -24.93
C TRP A 229 -14.48 -2.08 -26.43
N ARG A 230 -15.75 -2.02 -26.86
CA ARG A 230 -16.06 -2.03 -28.29
C ARG A 230 -15.50 -0.82 -29.02
N ASP A 231 -15.42 0.32 -28.34
CA ASP A 231 -14.76 1.52 -28.83
C ASP A 231 -13.85 2.08 -27.72
N PRO A 232 -12.52 2.01 -27.87
CA PRO A 232 -11.58 2.55 -26.89
C PRO A 232 -11.65 4.07 -26.72
N ASN A 233 -12.40 4.79 -27.56
CA ASN A 233 -12.60 6.24 -27.47
C ASN A 233 -13.93 6.64 -26.80
N ASP A 234 -14.79 5.68 -26.43
CA ASP A 234 -16.05 5.98 -25.75
C ASP A 234 -15.86 6.11 -24.23
N VAL A 235 -15.43 7.31 -23.82
CA VAL A 235 -15.19 7.69 -22.43
C VAL A 235 -16.46 7.71 -21.55
N LYS A 236 -17.65 7.49 -22.13
CA LYS A 236 -18.94 7.52 -21.41
C LYS A 236 -19.46 6.15 -20.97
N GLY A 237 -18.72 5.08 -21.24
CA GLY A 237 -19.11 3.75 -20.78
C GLY A 237 -19.88 2.93 -21.83
N GLY A 238 -19.39 2.88 -23.06
CA GLY A 238 -19.88 1.98 -24.11
C GLY A 238 -19.91 0.49 -23.75
N GLY A 239 -20.68 -0.29 -24.53
CA GLY A 239 -20.89 -1.72 -24.29
C GLY A 239 -19.61 -2.57 -24.50
N TYR A 240 -19.49 -3.65 -23.73
CA TYR A 240 -18.38 -4.59 -23.80
C TYR A 240 -18.59 -5.69 -24.86
N SER A 241 -17.51 -6.29 -25.34
CA SER A 241 -17.52 -7.54 -26.11
C SER A 241 -16.50 -8.53 -25.55
N GLU A 242 -16.86 -9.82 -25.54
CA GLU A 242 -15.92 -10.91 -25.25
C GLU A 242 -14.90 -10.98 -26.39
N GLU A 243 -13.60 -11.02 -26.06
CA GLU A 243 -12.58 -11.42 -27.02
C GLU A 243 -12.75 -12.91 -27.36
N ILE A 244 -12.70 -13.25 -28.65
CA ILE A 244 -12.77 -14.62 -29.16
C ILE A 244 -11.41 -15.31 -28.96
#